data_AF-A0A6F9CBL3-F1
#
_entry.id   AF-A0A6F9CBL3-F1
#
_cell.length_a   1.000
_cell.length_b   1.000
_cell.length_c   1.000
_cell.angle_alpha   90.00
_cell.angle_beta   90.00
_cell.angle_gamma   90.00
#
_symmetry.space_group_name_H-M   'P 1'
#
loop_
_entity.id
_entity.type
_entity.pdbx_description
1 polymer ?
#
loop_
_entity_poly.entity_id
_entity_poly.type
_entity_poly.pdbx_seq_one_letter_code
_entity_poly.pdbx_strand_id
1 'polypeptide(L)' 'AIKNGKGLHSKKEVPIHRVADISGETQKAKQFLPFLQRAGRSEAVVEYVFSGSRLKLYMPKETCLITFLLAGK' A
#
# COMPACT_ATOMS: atom_id res chain seq x y z
N ALA A 1 -17.19 11.97 20.39
CA ALA A 1 -16.35 10.75 20.34
C ALA A 1 -16.42 9.93 21.64
N ILE A 2 -16.23 10.55 22.81
CA ILE A 2 -16.23 9.91 24.14
C ILE A 2 -17.54 9.15 24.45
N LYS A 3 -18.70 9.81 24.32
CA LYS A 3 -20.03 9.19 24.60
C LYS A 3 -20.31 7.92 23.79
N ASN A 4 -19.77 7.86 22.57
CA ASN A 4 -19.99 6.73 21.65
C ASN A 4 -18.81 5.73 21.64
N GLY A 5 -17.78 5.94 22.48
CA GLY A 5 -16.61 5.07 22.57
C GLY A 5 -15.93 4.79 21.23
N LYS A 6 -15.77 5.80 20.36
CA LYS A 6 -15.19 5.62 19.01
C LYS A 6 -13.70 5.95 19.00
N GLY A 7 -12.93 5.22 18.18
CA GLY A 7 -11.49 5.44 17.99
C GLY A 7 -10.71 5.25 19.29
N LEU A 8 -9.94 6.26 19.69
CA LEU A 8 -9.14 6.25 20.92
C LEU A 8 -9.96 6.02 22.21
N HIS A 9 -11.25 6.40 22.21
CA HIS A 9 -12.14 6.20 23.35
C HIS A 9 -12.84 4.83 23.35
N SER A 10 -12.51 3.97 22.39
CA SER A 10 -13.00 2.59 22.34
C SER A 10 -12.27 1.75 23.38
N LYS A 11 -13.02 0.92 24.12
CA LYS A 11 -12.44 -0.11 25.00
C LYS A 11 -12.13 -1.42 24.27
N LYS A 12 -12.37 -1.47 22.96
CA LYS A 12 -12.04 -2.62 22.10
C LYS A 12 -10.54 -2.65 21.84
N GLU A 13 -10.04 -3.83 21.50
CA GLU A 13 -8.64 -4.02 21.13
C GLU A 13 -8.24 -3.12 19.96
N VAL A 14 -7.02 -2.58 20.03
CA VAL A 14 -6.52 -1.63 19.03
C VAL A 14 -6.32 -2.38 17.70
N PRO A 15 -6.87 -1.90 16.57
CA PRO A 15 -6.67 -2.55 15.28
C PRO A 15 -5.18 -2.57 14.89
N ILE A 16 -4.63 -3.78 14.73
CA ILE A 16 -3.25 -3.97 14.24
C ILE A 16 -3.28 -3.91 12.72
N HIS A 17 -2.61 -2.92 12.14
CA HIS A 17 -2.43 -2.81 10.70
C HIS A 17 -1.07 -3.38 10.33
N ARG A 18 -1.05 -4.50 9.59
CA ARG A 18 0.18 -5.09 9.06
C ARG A 18 0.32 -4.65 7.62
N VAL A 19 1.34 -3.84 7.34
CA VAL A 19 1.65 -3.37 5.99
C VAL A 19 3.03 -3.89 5.60
N ALA A 20 3.09 -4.59 4.47
CA ALA A 20 4.35 -5.09 3.94
C ALA A 20 5.00 -4.04 3.03
N ASP A 21 6.21 -3.57 3.35
CA ASP A 21 6.97 -2.72 2.43
C ASP A 21 7.86 -3.57 1.52
N ILE A 22 7.54 -3.59 0.22
CA ILE A 22 8.33 -4.26 -0.82
C ILE A 22 9.01 -3.27 -1.76
N SER A 23 8.90 -1.96 -1.48
CA SER A 23 9.34 -0.87 -2.35
C SER A 23 10.85 -0.77 -2.55
N GLY A 24 11.64 -1.35 -1.64
CA GLY A 24 13.11 -1.34 -1.65
C GLY A 24 13.78 -2.69 -1.89
N GLU A 25 13.01 -3.77 -2.08
CA GLU A 25 13.55 -5.14 -2.14
C GLU A 25 13.31 -5.77 -3.52
N THR A 26 14.34 -5.79 -4.37
CA THR A 26 14.25 -6.29 -5.74
C THR A 26 13.77 -7.74 -5.83
N GLN A 27 14.17 -8.60 -4.89
CA GLN A 27 13.76 -10.00 -4.90
C GLN A 27 12.25 -10.15 -4.62
N LYS A 28 11.73 -9.42 -3.64
CA LYS A 28 10.28 -9.41 -3.32
C LYS A 28 9.47 -8.80 -4.46
N ALA A 29 9.96 -7.73 -5.08
CA ALA A 29 9.30 -7.10 -6.21
C ALA A 29 9.14 -8.08 -7.39
N LYS A 30 10.19 -8.86 -7.72
CA LYS A 30 10.12 -9.90 -8.76
C LYS A 30 9.11 -11.01 -8.45
N GLN A 31 9.00 -11.42 -7.19
CA GLN A 31 8.02 -12.43 -6.76
C GLN A 31 6.58 -11.90 -6.86
N PHE A 32 6.37 -10.61 -6.60
CA PHE A 32 5.04 -9.99 -6.61
C PHE A 32 4.57 -9.56 -8.01
N LEU A 33 5.50 -9.26 -8.92
CA LEU A 33 5.19 -8.74 -10.26
C LEU A 33 4.19 -9.60 -11.05
N PRO A 34 4.30 -10.94 -11.11
CA PRO A 34 3.33 -11.75 -11.86
C PRO A 34 1.90 -11.63 -11.33
N PHE A 35 1.74 -11.40 -10.03
CA PHE A 35 0.43 -11.18 -9.41
C PHE A 35 -0.17 -9.86 -9.88
N LEU A 36 0.61 -8.78 -9.85
CA LEU A 36 0.17 -7.45 -10.31
C LEU A 36 -0.20 -7.44 -11.80
N GLN A 37 0.59 -8.14 -12.63
CA GLN A 37 0.30 -8.26 -14.06
C GLN A 37 -1.01 -8.99 -14.34
N ARG A 38 -1.32 -10.05 -13.58
CA ARG A 38 -2.58 -10.79 -13.73
C ARG A 38 -3.79 -10.05 -13.14
N ALA A 39 -3.60 -9.29 -12.08
CA ALA A 39 -4.66 -8.47 -11.47
C ALA A 39 -5.15 -7.37 -12.43
N GLY A 40 -4.33 -6.97 -13.40
CA GLY A 40 -4.67 -5.95 -14.39
C GLY A 40 -4.73 -4.56 -13.75
N ARG A 41 -5.93 -4.12 -13.37
CA ARG A 41 -6.14 -2.82 -12.70
C ARG A 41 -6.24 -3.01 -11.19
N SER A 42 -5.25 -2.51 -10.47
CA SER A 42 -5.25 -2.50 -9.00
C SER A 42 -5.57 -1.10 -8.48
N GLU A 43 -6.36 -1.05 -7.41
CA GLU A 43 -6.59 0.17 -6.65
C GLU A 43 -5.38 0.44 -5.75
N ALA A 44 -4.91 1.67 -5.75
CA ALA A 44 -3.81 2.09 -4.89
C ALA A 44 -3.96 3.55 -4.47
N VAL A 45 -3.38 3.88 -3.32
CA VAL A 45 -3.32 5.21 -2.73
C VAL A 45 -1.89 5.72 -2.87
N VAL A 46 -1.71 6.97 -3.33
CA VAL A 46 -0.39 7.60 -3.40
C VAL A 46 0.03 8.01 -1.98
N GLU A 47 1.10 7.40 -1.48
CA GLU A 47 1.69 7.71 -0.17
C GLU A 47 2.81 8.76 -0.31
N TYR A 48 3.60 8.68 -1.38
CA TYR A 48 4.72 9.59 -1.59
C TYR A 48 5.01 9.81 -3.08
N VAL A 49 5.50 11.00 -3.43
CA VAL A 49 5.94 11.34 -4.78
C VAL A 49 7.45 11.61 -4.74
N PHE A 50 8.24 10.72 -5.34
CA PHE A 50 9.69 10.90 -5.43
C PHE A 50 10.08 11.85 -6.57
N SER A 51 9.40 11.73 -7.70
CA SER A 51 9.55 12.57 -8.88
C SER A 51 8.27 12.51 -9.73
N GLY A 52 8.20 13.28 -10.82
CA GLY A 52 7.02 13.29 -11.70
C GLY A 52 6.62 11.93 -12.27
N SER A 53 7.55 10.98 -12.36
CA SER A 53 7.29 9.63 -12.86
C SER A 53 7.42 8.52 -11.81
N ARG A 54 7.93 8.81 -10.60
CA ARG A 54 8.24 7.81 -9.58
C ARG A 54 7.44 8.07 -8.30
N LEU A 55 6.60 7.11 -7.91
CA LEU A 55 5.66 7.23 -6.81
C LEU A 55 5.78 6.04 -5.84
N LYS A 56 5.48 6.27 -4.56
CA LYS A 56 5.23 5.21 -3.57
C LYS A 56 3.73 5.03 -3.44
N LEU A 57 3.25 3.81 -3.65
CA LEU A 57 1.83 3.49 -3.63
C LEU A 57 1.52 2.48 -2.52
N TYR A 58 0.46 2.72 -1.77
CA TYR A 58 -0.16 1.73 -0.88
C TYR A 58 -1.29 1.02 -1.60
N MET A 59 -1.27 -0.32 -1.59
CA MET A 59 -2.30 -1.15 -2.18
C MET A 59 -3.17 -1.74 -1.05
N PRO A 60 -4.43 -1.30 -0.87
CA PRO A 60 -5.27 -1.75 0.23
C PRO A 60 -5.63 -3.23 0.16
N LYS A 61 -5.82 -3.78 -1.04
CA LYS A 61 -6.21 -5.19 -1.24
C LYS A 61 -5.10 -6.15 -0.84
N GLU A 62 -3.85 -5.78 -1.12
CA GLU A 62 -2.65 -6.58 -0.83
C GLU A 62 -1.96 -6.16 0.47
N THR A 63 -2.43 -5.07 1.10
CA THR A 63 -1.83 -4.47 2.30
C THR A 63 -0.32 -4.23 2.15
N CYS A 64 0.12 -3.75 0.99
CA CYS A 64 1.55 -3.58 0.69
C CYS A 64 1.90 -2.22 0.10
N LEU A 65 3.17 -1.82 0.27
CA LEU A 65 3.76 -0.62 -0.31
C LEU A 65 4.69 -0.99 -1.47
N ILE A 66 4.52 -0.33 -2.62
CA ILE A 66 5.34 -0.51 -3.81
C ILE A 66 5.94 0.81 -4.29
N THR A 67 7.10 0.72 -4.96
CA THR A 67 7.60 1.81 -5.81
C THR A 67 7.06 1.61 -7.22
N PHE A 68 6.37 2.61 -7.76
CA PHE A 68 5.77 2.60 -9.08
C PHE A 68 6.43 3.64 -9.99
N LEU A 69 6.71 3.25 -11.23
CA LEU A 69 7.24 4.10 -12.28
C LEU A 69 6.22 4.18 -13.42
N LEU A 70 5.88 5.40 -13.84
CA LEU A 70 5.03 5.61 -15.01
C LEU A 70 5.74 5.09 -16.26
N ALA A 71 5.09 4.16 -16.96
CA ALA A 71 5.56 3.69 -18.26
C ALA A 71 5.44 4.81 -19.31
N GLY A 72 6.46 4.93 -20.16
CA GLY A 72 6.44 5.82 -21.32
C GLY A 72 5.74 5.19 -22.52
N LYS A 73 5.50 6.01 -23.55
CA LYS A 73 5.18 5.53 -24.90
C LYS A 73 6.45 5.25 -25.69
#